data_AF-A0A7X2STB5-F1
#
_entry.id   AF-A0A7X2STB5-F1
#
_cell.length_a   1.000
_cell.length_b   1.000
_cell.length_c   1.000
_cell.angle_alpha   90.00
_cell.angle_beta   90.00
_cell.angle_gamma   90.00
#
_symmetry.space_group_name_H-M   'P 1'
#
loop_
_entity.id
_entity.type
_entity.pdbx_description
1 polymer ?
#
loop_
_entity_poly.entity_id
_entity_poly.type
_entity_poly.pdbx_seq_one_letter_code
_entity_poly.pdbx_strand_id
1 'polypeptide(L)'
;MNKIDELAEYAPLHNPAELVGIRVFKELLPNAVSVAVFDTAYHQTMPKANYMYSIPYEWYEKYHVRKYGAHGTSHRYVAHEAAKLLNKPFEDLKIITCHLGAGASICATMNGKSFDTSMGFTPL
;
A
#
# COMPACT_ATOMS: atom_id res chain seq x y z
N MET A 1 14.78 -10.42 -0.93
CA MET A 1 14.15 -11.27 -1.97
C MET A 1 13.32 -12.36 -1.32
N ASN A 2 13.88 -13.17 -0.41
CA ASN A 2 13.14 -14.23 0.31
C ASN A 2 11.82 -13.75 0.93
N LYS A 3 11.81 -12.57 1.57
CA LYS A 3 10.57 -12.02 2.14
C LYS A 3 9.49 -11.67 1.10
N ILE A 4 9.88 -11.21 -0.10
CA ILE A 4 8.92 -10.91 -1.18
C ILE A 4 8.35 -12.22 -1.75
N ASP A 5 9.20 -13.26 -1.84
CA ASP A 5 8.82 -14.60 -2.25
C ASP A 5 7.81 -15.23 -1.26
N GLU A 6 8.07 -15.14 0.06
CA GLU A 6 7.14 -15.56 1.11
C GLU A 6 5.79 -14.82 1.04
N LEU A 7 5.80 -13.55 0.62
CA LEU A 7 4.58 -12.76 0.48
C LEU A 7 3.77 -13.11 -0.77
N ALA A 8 4.24 -14.02 -1.63
CA ALA A 8 3.47 -14.50 -2.78
C ALA A 8 2.12 -15.11 -2.36
N GLU A 9 2.01 -15.68 -1.17
CA GLU A 9 0.73 -16.19 -0.64
C GLU A 9 -0.35 -15.09 -0.51
N TYR A 10 0.06 -13.84 -0.26
CA TYR A 10 -0.85 -12.70 -0.08
C TYR A 10 -1.19 -11.99 -1.39
N ALA A 11 -0.29 -12.03 -2.38
CA ALA A 11 -0.49 -11.42 -3.69
C ALA A 11 0.04 -12.33 -4.82
N PRO A 12 -0.62 -13.49 -5.05
CA PRO A 12 -0.08 -14.57 -5.89
C PRO A 12 0.05 -14.20 -7.38
N LEU A 13 -0.72 -13.23 -7.85
CA LEU A 13 -0.64 -12.75 -9.24
C LEU A 13 0.41 -11.66 -9.45
N HIS A 14 0.87 -10.99 -8.38
CA HIS A 14 1.72 -9.80 -8.48
C HIS A 14 3.15 -10.09 -8.02
N ASN A 15 3.32 -10.52 -6.77
CA ASN A 15 4.65 -10.68 -6.15
C ASN A 15 5.57 -11.65 -6.90
N PRO A 16 5.10 -12.81 -7.44
CA PRO A 16 5.97 -13.68 -8.22
C PRO A 16 6.47 -13.03 -9.51
N ALA A 17 5.60 -12.31 -10.23
CA ALA A 17 5.97 -11.61 -11.45
C ALA A 17 6.97 -10.47 -11.18
N GLU A 18 6.76 -9.72 -10.11
CA GLU A 18 7.68 -8.67 -9.64
C GLU A 18 9.05 -9.26 -9.23
N LEU A 19 9.06 -10.43 -8.57
CA LEU A 19 10.30 -11.10 -8.17
C LEU A 19 11.13 -11.55 -9.37
N VAL A 20 10.48 -12.00 -10.46
CA VAL A 20 11.18 -12.30 -11.73
C VAL A 20 11.85 -11.03 -12.26
N GLY A 21 11.15 -9.90 -12.27
CA GLY A 21 11.72 -8.62 -12.65
C GLY A 21 12.95 -8.25 -11.81
N ILE A 22 12.85 -8.34 -10.48
CA ILE A 22 13.96 -8.04 -9.56
C ILE A 22 15.19 -8.91 -9.86
N ARG A 23 14.99 -10.22 -10.13
CA ARG A 23 16.09 -11.15 -10.45
C ARG A 23 16.80 -10.72 -11.74
N VAL A 24 16.04 -10.47 -12.80
CA VAL A 24 16.60 -10.05 -14.10
C VAL A 24 17.34 -8.72 -13.98
N PHE A 25 16.78 -7.72 -13.28
CA PHE A 25 17.46 -6.44 -13.10
C PHE A 25 18.76 -6.57 -12.31
N LYS A 26 18.84 -7.47 -11.32
CA LYS A 26 20.09 -7.73 -10.60
C LYS A 26 21.17 -8.37 -11.46
N GLU A 27 20.79 -9.21 -12.41
CA GLU A 27 21.73 -9.82 -13.36
C GLU A 27 22.25 -8.79 -14.37
N LEU A 28 21.36 -7.96 -14.91
CA LEU A 28 21.71 -6.95 -15.93
C LEU A 28 22.42 -5.73 -15.36
N LEU A 29 22.07 -5.33 -14.13
CA LEU A 29 22.58 -4.13 -13.46
C LEU A 29 23.15 -4.48 -12.07
N PRO A 30 24.23 -5.28 -11.99
CA PRO A 30 24.73 -5.82 -10.72
C PRO A 30 25.22 -4.75 -9.73
N ASN A 31 25.61 -3.57 -10.23
CA ASN A 31 26.11 -2.46 -9.42
C ASN A 31 25.03 -1.44 -9.05
N ALA A 32 23.81 -1.58 -9.59
CA ALA A 32 22.72 -0.65 -9.27
C ALA A 32 22.11 -0.98 -7.90
N VAL A 33 21.72 0.06 -7.17
CA VAL A 33 20.97 -0.10 -5.92
C VAL A 33 19.52 -0.42 -6.25
N SER A 34 19.06 -1.62 -5.89
CA SER A 34 17.65 -2.00 -6.00
C SER A 34 16.88 -1.60 -4.74
N VAL A 35 15.71 -0.99 -4.92
CA VAL A 35 14.81 -0.61 -3.82
C VAL A 35 13.42 -1.18 -4.10
N ALA A 36 12.80 -1.79 -3.09
CA ALA A 36 11.41 -2.21 -3.15
C ALA A 36 10.52 -1.10 -2.58
N VAL A 37 9.51 -0.70 -3.35
CA VAL A 37 8.51 0.29 -2.95
C VAL A 37 7.15 -0.40 -2.95
N PHE A 38 6.56 -0.54 -1.78
CA PHE A 38 5.31 -1.29 -1.61
C PHE A 38 4.10 -0.37 -1.64
N ASP A 39 3.09 -0.75 -2.41
CA ASP A 39 1.80 -0.06 -2.44
C ASP A 39 1.09 -0.05 -1.08
N THR A 40 1.36 -1.04 -0.23
CA THR A 40 0.78 -1.17 1.11
C THR A 40 1.46 -0.25 2.14
N ALA A 41 2.62 0.34 1.81
CA ALA A 41 3.45 1.04 2.79
C ALA A 41 2.77 2.29 3.36
N TYR A 42 2.07 3.05 2.52
CA TYR A 42 1.37 4.28 2.96
C TYR A 42 0.24 3.98 3.95
N HIS A 43 -0.41 2.83 3.78
CA HIS A 43 -1.56 2.39 4.57
C HIS A 43 -1.18 1.77 5.93
N GLN A 44 0.11 1.59 6.23
CA GLN A 44 0.53 1.06 7.54
C GLN A 44 0.27 2.02 8.72
N THR A 45 -0.18 3.24 8.42
CA THR A 45 -0.58 4.24 9.42
C THR A 45 -2.05 4.12 9.85
N MET A 46 -2.84 3.24 9.21
CA MET A 46 -4.24 3.02 9.60
C MET A 46 -4.36 2.57 11.06
N PRO A 47 -5.30 3.12 11.84
CA PRO A 47 -5.57 2.65 13.20
C PRO A 47 -6.16 1.23 13.19
N LYS A 48 -6.00 0.50 14.30
CA LYS A 48 -6.46 -0.90 14.45
C LYS A 48 -7.92 -1.10 14.07
N ALA A 49 -8.79 -0.16 14.48
CA ALA A 49 -10.21 -0.21 14.14
C ALA A 49 -10.50 -0.18 12.63
N ASN A 50 -9.62 0.41 11.82
CA ASN A 50 -9.85 0.59 10.38
C ASN A 50 -9.23 -0.53 9.54
N TYR A 51 -8.20 -1.21 10.04
CA TYR A 51 -7.59 -2.35 9.34
C TYR A 51 -8.08 -3.72 9.81
N MET A 52 -8.71 -3.80 10.99
CA MET A 52 -9.21 -5.06 11.51
C MET A 52 -10.55 -5.42 10.87
N TYR A 53 -10.69 -6.68 10.46
CA TYR A 53 -11.96 -7.22 10.02
C TYR A 53 -12.78 -7.75 11.19
N SER A 54 -14.11 -7.66 11.11
CA SER A 54 -15.05 -8.23 12.08
C SER A 54 -15.20 -9.75 11.92
N ILE A 55 -14.08 -10.46 12.03
CA ILE A 55 -13.93 -11.92 11.90
C ILE A 55 -13.15 -12.44 13.12
N PRO A 56 -13.00 -13.77 13.32
CA PRO A 56 -12.24 -14.30 14.46
C PRO A 56 -10.85 -13.68 14.58
N TYR A 57 -10.52 -13.13 15.75
CA TYR A 57 -9.27 -12.41 15.98
C TYR A 57 -8.03 -13.28 15.73
N GLU A 58 -8.14 -14.58 15.98
CA GLU A 58 -7.10 -15.59 15.70
C GLU A 58 -6.62 -15.57 14.24
N TRP A 59 -7.46 -15.15 13.29
CA TRP A 59 -7.05 -15.06 11.88
C TRP A 59 -6.06 -13.92 11.63
N TYR A 60 -6.19 -12.82 12.37
CA TYR A 60 -5.19 -11.75 12.36
C TYR A 60 -3.89 -12.21 13.03
N GLU A 61 -3.99 -12.90 14.17
CA GLU A 61 -2.81 -13.35 14.91
C GLU A 61 -2.00 -14.40 14.16
N LYS A 62 -2.68 -15.39 13.57
CA LYS A 62 -2.03 -16.54 12.94
C LYS A 62 -1.69 -16.32 11.47
N TYR A 63 -2.55 -15.63 10.72
CA TYR A 63 -2.44 -15.50 9.27
C TYR A 63 -2.34 -14.05 8.81
N HIS A 64 -2.28 -13.10 9.74
CA HIS A 64 -2.18 -11.68 9.43
C HIS A 64 -3.28 -11.18 8.48
N VAL A 65 -4.50 -11.72 8.63
CA VAL A 65 -5.67 -11.26 7.90
C VAL A 65 -6.06 -9.87 8.40
N ARG A 66 -5.91 -8.87 7.52
CA ARG A 66 -6.21 -7.46 7.79
C ARG A 66 -6.38 -6.70 6.48
N LYS A 67 -6.88 -5.47 6.57
CA LYS A 67 -6.77 -4.49 5.49
C LYS A 67 -5.30 -4.06 5.32
N TYR A 68 -4.75 -4.28 4.13
CA TYR A 68 -3.44 -3.78 3.72
C TYR A 68 -3.55 -2.56 2.79
N GLY A 69 -4.62 -2.50 1.98
CA GLY A 69 -4.79 -1.48 0.95
C GLY A 69 -3.91 -1.71 -0.28
N ALA A 70 -4.08 -0.87 -1.30
CA ALA A 70 -3.20 -0.80 -2.46
C ALA A 70 -3.18 0.63 -3.02
N HIS A 71 -2.39 0.87 -4.06
CA HIS A 71 -2.18 2.20 -4.66
C HIS A 71 -1.67 3.26 -3.66
N GLY A 72 -1.04 2.85 -2.56
CA GLY A 72 -0.59 3.78 -1.52
C GLY A 72 0.49 4.75 -2.00
N THR A 73 1.27 4.37 -3.01
CA THR A 73 2.22 5.27 -3.70
C THR A 73 1.47 6.43 -4.38
N SER A 74 0.42 6.12 -5.14
CA SER A 74 -0.43 7.10 -5.80
C SER A 74 -1.19 7.97 -4.81
N HIS A 75 -1.87 7.35 -3.83
CA HIS A 75 -2.63 8.08 -2.80
C HIS A 75 -1.75 9.06 -2.01
N ARG A 76 -0.56 8.63 -1.59
CA ARG A 76 0.40 9.51 -0.91
C ARG A 76 0.80 10.70 -1.78
N TYR A 77 1.15 10.43 -3.04
CA TYR A 77 1.59 11.45 -3.97
C TYR A 77 0.50 12.51 -4.19
N VAL A 78 -0.70 12.10 -4.60
CA VAL A 78 -1.76 13.05 -4.95
C VAL A 78 -2.33 13.79 -3.74
N ALA A 79 -2.35 13.18 -2.55
CA ALA A 79 -2.73 13.88 -1.33
C ALA A 79 -1.73 14.98 -0.95
N HIS A 80 -0.44 14.73 -1.14
CA HIS A 80 0.62 15.71 -0.92
C HIS A 80 0.59 16.84 -1.97
N GLU A 81 0.37 16.51 -3.25
CA GLU A 81 0.20 17.53 -4.30
C GLU A 81 -1.05 18.39 -4.06
N ALA A 82 -2.16 17.81 -3.59
CA ALA A 82 -3.33 18.56 -3.19
C ALA A 82 -3.03 19.56 -2.05
N ALA A 83 -2.19 19.19 -1.08
CA ALA A 83 -1.75 20.09 -0.01
C ALA A 83 -0.98 21.31 -0.57
N LYS A 84 -0.09 21.08 -1.53
CA LYS A 84 0.63 22.17 -2.24
C LYS A 84 -0.33 23.09 -2.99
N LEU A 85 -1.29 22.54 -3.72
CA LEU A 85 -2.29 23.32 -4.48
C LEU A 85 -3.17 24.17 -3.57
N LEU A 86 -3.49 23.67 -2.38
CA LEU A 86 -4.25 24.40 -1.37
C LEU A 86 -3.41 25.39 -0.56
N ASN A 87 -2.09 25.43 -0.78
CA ASN A 87 -1.11 26.20 -0.02
C ASN A 87 -1.27 26.02 1.50
N LYS A 88 -1.41 24.77 1.94
CA LYS A 88 -1.58 24.39 3.35
C LYS A 88 -0.60 23.27 3.73
N PRO A 89 -0.12 23.24 4.99
CA PRO A 89 0.66 22.12 5.49
C PRO A 89 -0.11 20.80 5.33
N PHE A 90 0.57 19.74 4.92
CA PHE A 90 -0.07 18.45 4.63
C PHE A 90 -0.67 17.82 5.90
N GLU A 91 -0.03 18.09 7.04
CA GLU A 91 -0.39 17.63 8.38
C GLU A 91 -1.65 18.30 8.92
N ASP A 92 -2.11 19.39 8.32
CA ASP A 92 -3.31 20.14 8.73
C ASP A 92 -4.56 19.74 7.92
N LEU A 93 -4.41 18.82 6.96
CA LEU A 93 -5.45 18.50 5.98
C LEU A 93 -6.13 17.15 6.23
N LYS A 94 -7.39 17.11 5.81
CA LYS A 94 -8.20 15.90 5.63
C LYS A 94 -8.58 15.81 4.17
N ILE A 95 -8.09 14.79 3.48
CA ILE A 95 -8.18 14.66 2.03
C ILE A 95 -8.75 13.29 1.71
N ILE A 96 -9.72 13.25 0.80
CA ILE A 96 -10.17 12.02 0.16
C ILE A 96 -9.54 11.98 -1.23
N THR A 97 -8.88 10.88 -1.55
CA THR A 97 -8.25 10.67 -2.86
C THR A 97 -8.89 9.50 -3.56
N CYS A 98 -9.17 9.65 -4.86
CA CYS A 98 -9.78 8.61 -5.69
C CYS A 98 -8.77 8.21 -6.78
N HIS A 99 -8.19 7.02 -6.66
CA HIS A 99 -7.40 6.41 -7.71
C HIS A 99 -8.34 5.58 -8.59
N LEU A 100 -8.57 6.02 -9.83
CA LEU A 100 -9.56 5.40 -10.73
C LEU A 100 -8.86 4.96 -12.03
N GLY A 101 -8.63 3.65 -12.16
CA GLY A 101 -8.00 3.03 -13.32
C GLY A 101 -8.48 1.59 -13.52
N ALA A 102 -7.61 0.73 -14.05
CA ALA A 102 -7.92 -0.71 -14.19
C ALA A 102 -8.19 -1.38 -12.84
N GLY A 103 -7.50 -0.93 -11.79
CA GLY A 103 -7.91 -1.08 -10.39
C GLY A 103 -8.35 0.28 -9.84
N ALA A 104 -9.31 0.27 -8.90
CA ALA A 104 -9.85 1.50 -8.33
C ALA A 104 -9.87 1.45 -6.80
N SER A 105 -9.40 2.53 -6.16
CA SER A 105 -9.44 2.66 -4.70
C SER A 105 -9.66 4.10 -4.25
N ILE A 106 -10.25 4.23 -3.07
CA ILE A 106 -10.45 5.50 -2.38
C ILE A 106 -9.68 5.45 -1.06
N CYS A 107 -8.93 6.51 -0.75
CA CYS A 107 -8.18 6.62 0.50
C CYS A 107 -8.56 7.91 1.23
N ALA A 108 -8.85 7.76 2.52
CA ALA A 108 -8.95 8.86 3.47
C ALA A 108 -7.57 9.14 4.07
N THR A 109 -7.03 10.32 3.80
CA THR A 109 -5.81 10.84 4.40
C THR A 109 -6.17 11.88 5.45
N MET A 110 -5.68 11.69 6.67
CA MET A 110 -5.85 12.63 7.78
C MET A 110 -4.48 12.96 8.35
N ASN A 111 -4.18 14.26 8.41
CA ASN A 111 -2.94 14.80 8.97
C ASN A 111 -1.69 14.14 8.36
N GLY A 112 -1.65 14.10 7.03
CA GLY A 112 -0.57 13.49 6.24
C GLY A 112 -0.51 11.95 6.22
N LYS A 113 -1.35 11.27 7.01
CA LYS A 113 -1.33 9.80 7.18
C LYS A 113 -2.54 9.15 6.55
N SER A 114 -2.38 7.93 6.02
CA SER A 114 -3.51 7.13 5.57
C SER A 114 -4.32 6.69 6.79
N PHE A 115 -5.56 7.16 6.86
CA PHE A 115 -6.48 6.87 7.94
C PHE A 115 -7.38 5.68 7.61
N ASP A 116 -7.86 5.59 6.38
CA ASP A 116 -8.62 4.43 5.89
C ASP A 116 -8.47 4.31 4.36
N THR A 117 -8.73 3.14 3.81
CA THR A 117 -8.73 2.87 2.37
C THR A 117 -9.79 1.84 1.99
N SER A 118 -10.25 1.89 0.74
CA SER A 118 -11.31 1.00 0.26
C SER A 118 -10.81 -0.42 -0.01
N MET A 119 -9.58 -0.57 -0.49
CA MET A 119 -9.00 -1.90 -0.77
C MET A 119 -8.63 -2.64 0.50
N GLY A 120 -8.78 -3.97 0.44
CA GLY A 120 -8.83 -4.85 1.60
C GLY A 120 -7.51 -5.56 1.90
N PHE A 121 -7.67 -6.86 2.19
CA PHE A 121 -6.59 -7.84 2.31
C PHE A 121 -5.87 -8.01 0.97
N THR A 122 -6.63 -7.98 -0.12
CA THR A 122 -6.14 -7.96 -1.50
C THR A 122 -6.70 -6.73 -2.24
N PRO A 123 -6.19 -6.44 -3.44
CA PRO A 123 -6.73 -5.39 -4.32
C PRO A 123 -8.09 -5.71 -4.99
N LEU A 124 -8.82 -6.75 -4.54
CA LEU A 124 -10.12 -7.15 -5.09
C LEU A 124 -11.28 -6.30 -4.53
#